data_AF-A0A945U962-F1
#
_entry.id   AF-A0A945U962-F1
#
_cell.length_a   1.000
_cell.length_b   1.000
_cell.length_c   1.000
_cell.angle_alpha   90.00
_cell.angle_beta   90.00
_cell.angle_gamma   90.00
#
_symmetry.space_group_name_H-M   'P 1'
#
loop_
_entity.id
_entity.type
_entity.pdbx_description
1 polymer ?
#
loop_
_entity_poly.entity_id
_entity_poly.type
_entity_poly.pdbx_seq_one_letter_code
_entity_poly.pdbx_strand_id
1 'polypeptide(L)'
;MNIILNSYCNLTCNYCFADEYMEETVKTPGKSMEYDYFKNEFLPKIKNAPIINFMGGEPTLHPQFNDIFQNTYDNILPYSHLSVFTNGLMPEKVLDLLLKVASPKGAHSKDINFAILLNWQTRENISEKNHLRCKEVAERMLRVNGFSVTFSINLYSKDQDLEKQCEEIDQVYQNAGLPRDKQYKIRVSPAFPIIGGEANVYLPIRDFPKVGKQMLDIMKRFPQLCFRFDCSLPPCFLDDIGEDQLSLTDRIYYHGNKQLPP
;
A
#
# COMPACT_ATOMS: atom_id res chain seq x y z
N MET A 1 -2.11 7.17 13.66
CA MET A 1 -2.88 8.33 13.17
C MET A 1 -2.99 8.21 11.67
N ASN A 2 -4.21 8.24 11.14
CA ASN A 2 -4.46 8.21 9.71
C ASN A 2 -4.94 9.60 9.30
N ILE A 3 -4.32 10.21 8.29
CA ILE A 3 -4.61 11.58 7.84
C ILE A 3 -4.99 11.52 6.37
N ILE A 4 -6.23 11.89 6.06
CA ILE A 4 -6.74 11.97 4.69
C ILE A 4 -6.37 13.33 4.12
N LEU A 5 -5.40 13.39 3.21
CA LEU A 5 -4.94 14.67 2.64
C LEU A 5 -5.75 15.12 1.44
N ASN A 6 -6.31 14.18 0.68
CA ASN A 6 -6.94 14.43 -0.60
C ASN A 6 -8.10 13.45 -0.80
N SER A 7 -9.28 13.92 -1.18
CA SER A 7 -10.38 13.05 -1.61
C SER A 7 -10.33 12.74 -3.11
N TYR A 8 -9.58 13.51 -3.90
CA TYR A 8 -9.37 13.22 -5.33
C TYR A 8 -8.39 12.07 -5.55
N CYS A 9 -8.71 11.16 -6.48
CA CYS A 9 -7.81 10.17 -7.05
C CYS A 9 -7.70 10.34 -8.57
N ASN A 10 -6.54 10.05 -9.14
CA ASN A 10 -6.28 10.05 -10.59
C ASN A 10 -6.47 8.67 -11.25
N LEU A 11 -7.02 7.70 -10.53
CA LEU A 11 -7.44 6.40 -11.03
C LEU A 11 -8.93 6.19 -10.76
N THR A 12 -9.55 5.30 -11.54
CA THR A 12 -10.94 4.88 -11.35
C THR A 12 -10.95 3.35 -11.31
N CYS A 13 -10.70 2.80 -10.12
CA CYS A 13 -10.66 1.35 -9.94
C CYS A 13 -12.09 0.81 -9.86
N ASN A 14 -12.39 -0.28 -10.56
CA ASN A 14 -13.72 -0.92 -10.56
C ASN A 14 -14.16 -1.40 -9.16
N TYR A 15 -13.22 -1.59 -8.25
CA TYR A 15 -13.45 -2.01 -6.87
C TYR A 15 -13.37 -0.86 -5.86
N CYS A 16 -13.17 0.38 -6.30
CA CYS A 16 -13.02 1.53 -5.40
C CYS A 16 -14.29 1.73 -4.56
N PHE A 17 -14.15 1.72 -3.23
CA PHE A 17 -15.20 2.11 -2.30
C PHE A 17 -14.95 3.49 -1.68
N ALA A 18 -13.75 4.03 -1.88
CA ALA A 18 -13.30 5.25 -1.22
C ALA A 18 -14.00 6.49 -1.78
N ASP A 19 -14.36 6.52 -3.07
CA ASP A 19 -14.94 7.72 -3.69
C ASP A 19 -16.26 8.11 -2.99
N GLU A 20 -17.20 7.17 -2.85
CA GLU A 20 -18.48 7.41 -2.16
C GLU A 20 -18.27 7.73 -0.67
N TYR A 21 -17.42 6.95 0.01
CA TYR A 21 -17.11 7.20 1.43
C TYR A 21 -16.48 8.59 1.65
N MET A 22 -15.59 9.05 0.76
CA MET A 22 -14.98 10.37 0.84
C MET A 22 -15.99 11.48 0.60
N GLU A 23 -16.91 11.34 -0.37
CA GLU A 23 -17.97 12.31 -0.62
C GLU A 23 -18.91 12.49 0.59
N GLU A 24 -19.24 11.39 1.28
CA GLU A 24 -20.13 11.45 2.45
C GLU A 24 -19.43 11.96 3.73
N THR A 25 -18.17 11.55 3.95
CA THR A 25 -17.48 11.76 5.24
C THR A 25 -16.49 12.93 5.25
N VAL A 26 -15.95 13.34 4.10
CA VAL A 26 -14.94 14.40 4.01
C VAL A 26 -15.58 15.69 3.51
N LYS A 27 -16.02 16.52 4.45
CA LYS A 27 -16.59 17.85 4.20
C LYS A 27 -15.53 18.95 4.09
N THR A 28 -14.48 18.75 3.28
CA THR A 28 -13.51 19.81 3.01
C THR A 28 -14.00 20.70 1.86
N PRO A 29 -13.96 22.04 1.99
CA PRO A 29 -14.14 22.93 0.85
C PRO A 29 -13.01 22.67 -0.16
N GLY A 30 -13.31 22.00 -1.27
CA GLY A 30 -12.29 21.51 -2.21
C GLY A 30 -11.86 20.07 -1.94
N LYS A 31 -11.24 19.44 -2.95
CA LYS A 31 -10.86 18.02 -2.89
C LYS A 31 -9.64 17.74 -1.99
N SER A 32 -9.01 18.76 -1.42
CA SER A 32 -7.74 18.68 -0.69
C SER A 32 -7.84 19.33 0.68
N MET A 33 -7.10 18.81 1.67
CA MET A 33 -7.04 19.39 3.02
C MET A 33 -6.32 20.74 2.99
N GLU A 34 -6.96 21.79 3.50
CA GLU A 34 -6.30 23.08 3.64
C GLU A 34 -5.04 23.01 4.52
N TYR A 35 -3.94 23.61 4.06
CA TYR A 35 -2.66 23.51 4.75
C TYR A 35 -2.66 24.18 6.13
N ASP A 36 -3.37 25.29 6.30
CA ASP A 36 -3.50 25.93 7.60
C ASP A 36 -4.29 25.05 8.59
N TYR A 37 -5.29 24.30 8.10
CA TYR A 37 -5.98 23.30 8.92
C TYR A 37 -5.01 22.18 9.34
N PHE A 38 -4.18 21.67 8.42
CA PHE A 38 -3.14 20.70 8.77
C PHE A 38 -2.21 21.22 9.88
N LYS A 39 -1.70 22.44 9.73
CA LYS A 39 -0.78 23.06 10.71
C LYS A 39 -1.42 23.26 12.07
N ASN A 40 -2.68 23.67 12.13
CA ASN A 40 -3.35 23.99 13.39
C ASN A 40 -3.88 22.74 14.09
N GLU A 41 -4.38 21.75 13.33
CA GLU A 41 -5.10 20.60 13.90
C GLU A 41 -4.30 19.30 13.96
N PHE A 42 -3.41 19.05 13.00
CA PHE A 42 -2.68 17.78 12.91
C PHE A 42 -1.23 17.89 13.38
N LEU A 43 -0.52 18.95 12.98
CA LEU A 43 0.90 19.12 13.34
C LEU A 43 1.15 19.10 14.87
N PRO A 44 0.30 19.66 15.75
CA PRO A 44 0.47 19.53 17.19
C PRO A 44 0.30 18.09 17.69
N LYS A 45 -0.58 17.30 17.04
CA LYS A 45 -0.87 15.90 17.39
C LYS A 45 0.22 14.95 16.89
N ILE A 46 0.89 15.29 15.79
CA ILE A 46 2.00 14.51 15.20
C ILE A 46 3.11 14.25 16.21
N LYS A 47 3.40 15.22 17.08
CA LYS A 47 4.45 15.11 18.12
C LYS A 47 4.20 14.02 19.16
N ASN A 48 3.00 13.44 19.22
CA ASN A 48 2.62 12.42 20.18
C ASN A 48 2.12 11.12 19.51
N ALA A 49 2.28 10.99 18.19
CA ALA A 49 1.75 9.87 17.44
C ALA A 49 2.85 8.91 16.98
N PRO A 50 2.87 7.65 17.44
CA PRO A 50 3.92 6.69 17.07
C PRO A 50 3.79 6.16 15.64
N ILE A 51 2.62 6.34 15.01
CA ILE A 51 2.34 5.90 13.65
C ILE A 51 1.56 7.01 12.95
N ILE A 52 2.03 7.44 11.79
CA ILE A 52 1.38 8.45 10.95
C ILE A 52 1.29 7.89 9.53
N ASN A 53 0.06 7.79 9.02
CA ASN A 53 -0.21 7.32 7.66
C ASN A 53 -0.92 8.44 6.89
N PHE A 54 -0.33 8.88 5.79
CA PHE A 54 -0.99 9.73 4.82
C PHE A 54 -1.76 8.88 3.81
N MET A 55 -3.04 9.20 3.64
CA MET A 55 -3.97 8.46 2.79
C MET A 55 -5.03 9.40 2.18
N GLY A 56 -6.02 8.82 1.52
CA GLY A 56 -7.09 9.53 0.82
C GLY A 56 -7.38 8.85 -0.53
N GLY A 57 -7.85 9.62 -1.51
CA GLY A 57 -7.89 9.19 -2.91
C GLY A 57 -6.47 8.95 -3.43
N GLU A 58 -5.77 10.02 -3.80
CA GLU A 58 -4.32 9.99 -3.99
C GLU A 58 -3.65 11.14 -3.23
N PRO A 59 -3.04 10.87 -2.05
CA PRO A 59 -2.50 11.93 -1.20
C PRO A 59 -1.35 12.69 -1.84
N THR A 60 -0.54 12.05 -2.71
CA THR A 60 0.63 12.69 -3.31
C THR A 60 0.28 13.77 -4.34
N LEU A 61 -1.00 13.85 -4.77
CA LEU A 61 -1.50 14.91 -5.64
C LEU A 61 -1.93 16.16 -4.87
N HIS A 62 -1.86 16.15 -3.55
CA HIS A 62 -2.10 17.34 -2.76
C HIS A 62 -1.14 18.48 -3.19
N PRO A 63 -1.64 19.69 -3.51
CA PRO A 63 -0.79 20.78 -4.03
C PRO A 63 0.40 21.13 -3.12
N GLN A 64 0.18 21.04 -1.81
CA GLN A 64 1.17 21.30 -0.76
C GLN A 64 1.68 20.02 -0.08
N PHE A 65 1.64 18.86 -0.78
CA PHE A 65 2.09 17.58 -0.22
C PHE A 65 3.50 17.67 0.39
N ASN A 66 4.45 18.26 -0.34
CA ASN A 66 5.84 18.36 0.10
C ASN A 66 5.97 19.13 1.42
N ASP A 67 5.23 20.23 1.58
CA ASP A 67 5.25 21.03 2.80
C ASP A 67 4.65 20.26 3.98
N ILE A 68 3.49 19.62 3.77
CA ILE A 68 2.83 18.78 4.78
C ILE A 68 3.75 17.63 5.22
N PHE A 69 4.30 16.91 4.26
CA PHE A 69 5.16 15.76 4.51
C PHE A 69 6.46 16.17 5.21
N GLN A 70 7.11 17.24 4.75
CA GLN A 70 8.36 17.73 5.35
C GLN A 70 8.13 18.22 6.79
N ASN A 71 7.08 19.01 7.05
CA ASN A 71 6.74 19.43 8.41
C ASN A 71 6.47 18.25 9.33
N THR A 72 5.80 17.21 8.82
CA THR A 72 5.55 15.99 9.58
C THR A 72 6.84 15.26 9.89
N TYR A 73 7.69 15.04 8.88
CA TYR A 73 8.98 14.37 9.00
C TYR A 73 9.96 15.11 9.93
N ASP A 74 9.86 16.43 10.03
CA ASP A 74 10.68 17.23 10.93
C ASP A 74 10.16 17.28 12.37
N ASN A 75 8.87 16.97 12.59
CA ASN A 75 8.25 17.03 13.93
C ASN A 75 7.86 15.67 14.51
N ILE A 76 7.97 14.58 13.73
CA ILE A 76 7.70 13.22 14.22
C ILE A 76 8.80 12.76 15.18
N LEU A 77 8.43 11.98 16.20
CA LEU A 77 9.37 11.45 17.18
C LEU A 77 10.25 10.34 16.57
N PRO A 78 11.50 10.18 17.04
CA PRO A 78 12.29 8.97 16.82
C PRO A 78 11.51 7.70 17.20
N TYR A 79 11.86 6.57 16.58
CA TYR A 79 11.20 5.27 16.75
C TYR A 79 9.72 5.23 16.34
N SER A 80 9.29 6.20 15.53
CA SER A 80 7.93 6.26 14.97
C SER A 80 7.88 5.70 13.55
N HIS A 81 6.67 5.37 13.10
CA HIS A 81 6.38 4.96 11.74
C HIS A 81 5.74 6.11 10.96
N LEU A 82 6.31 6.44 9.80
CA LEU A 82 5.74 7.36 8.83
C LEU A 82 5.45 6.60 7.54
N SER A 83 4.23 6.70 7.03
CA SER A 83 3.87 6.01 5.79
C SER A 83 2.98 6.83 4.87
N VAL A 84 3.11 6.56 3.56
CA VAL A 84 2.28 7.15 2.51
C VAL A 84 1.59 6.02 1.75
N PHE A 85 0.27 6.03 1.73
CA PHE A 85 -0.53 5.06 0.97
C PHE A 85 -0.86 5.70 -0.37
N THR A 86 -0.35 5.13 -1.45
CA THR A 86 -0.36 5.76 -2.78
C THR A 86 -0.57 4.72 -3.87
N ASN A 87 -1.14 5.14 -4.99
CA ASN A 87 -1.17 4.37 -6.23
C ASN A 87 0.14 4.48 -7.03
N GLY A 88 1.07 5.36 -6.63
CA GLY A 88 2.39 5.52 -7.25
C GLY A 88 2.46 6.58 -8.35
N LEU A 89 1.34 7.18 -8.76
CA LEU A 89 1.28 8.19 -9.83
C LEU A 89 1.51 9.60 -9.29
N MET A 90 2.63 9.76 -8.58
CA MET A 90 3.02 11.02 -7.96
C MET A 90 3.87 11.91 -8.89
N PRO A 91 3.79 13.25 -8.73
CA PRO A 91 4.70 14.17 -9.40
C PRO A 91 6.17 13.91 -9.04
N GLU A 92 7.10 14.20 -9.95
CA GLU A 92 8.54 13.94 -9.74
C GLU A 92 9.09 14.64 -8.49
N LYS A 93 8.69 15.89 -8.24
CA LYS A 93 9.07 16.64 -7.03
C LYS A 93 8.65 15.95 -5.71
N VAL A 94 7.59 15.13 -5.75
CA VAL A 94 7.13 14.36 -4.60
C VAL A 94 8.01 13.13 -4.45
N LEU A 95 8.25 12.40 -5.54
CA LEU A 95 9.14 11.25 -5.55
C LEU A 95 10.55 11.60 -5.06
N ASP A 96 11.12 12.72 -5.51
CA ASP A 96 12.43 13.19 -5.07
C ASP A 96 12.50 13.42 -3.55
N LEU A 97 11.43 13.97 -2.97
CA LEU A 97 11.32 14.15 -1.52
C LEU A 97 11.26 12.78 -0.81
N LEU A 98 10.43 11.85 -1.29
CA LEU A 98 10.32 10.52 -0.69
C LEU A 98 11.63 9.73 -0.79
N LEU A 99 12.35 9.82 -1.91
CA LEU A 99 13.68 9.21 -2.08
C LEU A 99 14.70 9.80 -1.11
N LYS A 100 14.71 11.13 -0.93
CA LYS A 100 15.57 11.80 0.05
C LYS A 100 15.28 11.31 1.47
N VAL A 101 14.01 11.16 1.83
CA VAL A 101 13.60 10.65 3.14
C VAL A 101 13.90 9.17 3.31
N ALA A 102 13.76 8.33 2.28
CA ALA A 102 14.12 6.91 2.33
C ALA A 102 15.64 6.67 2.40
N SER A 103 16.45 7.66 2.01
CA SER A 103 17.91 7.52 1.99
C SER A 103 18.50 7.17 3.37
N PRO A 104 19.70 6.57 3.43
CA PRO A 104 20.37 6.28 4.71
C PRO A 104 20.58 7.51 5.60
N LYS A 105 20.69 8.70 5.01
CA LYS A 105 20.80 10.00 5.70
C LYS A 105 19.44 10.65 5.99
N GLY A 106 18.35 10.03 5.56
CA GLY A 106 16.98 10.44 5.81
C GLY A 106 16.45 9.80 7.09
N ALA A 107 15.32 9.11 6.96
CA ALA A 107 14.52 8.61 8.07
C ALA A 107 15.31 7.69 9.01
N HIS A 108 16.17 6.83 8.45
CA HIS A 108 17.01 5.95 9.23
C HIS A 108 17.95 6.72 10.18
N SER A 109 18.49 7.87 9.76
CA SER A 109 19.36 8.69 10.63
C SER A 109 18.63 9.38 11.79
N LYS A 110 17.29 9.41 11.75
CA LYS A 110 16.40 9.93 12.78
C LYS A 110 15.67 8.82 13.55
N ASP A 111 16.06 7.55 13.36
CA ASP A 111 15.36 6.37 13.88
C ASP A 111 13.87 6.29 13.49
N ILE A 112 13.50 6.82 12.32
CA ILE A 112 12.13 6.77 11.79
C ILE A 112 12.02 5.61 10.81
N ASN A 113 10.99 4.78 10.97
CA ASN A 113 10.63 3.79 9.95
C ASN A 113 9.75 4.47 8.90
N PHE A 114 10.28 4.63 7.68
CA PHE A 114 9.57 5.20 6.55
C PHE A 114 9.30 4.16 5.46
N ALA A 115 8.04 4.06 5.05
CA ALA A 115 7.62 3.19 3.96
C ALA A 115 6.48 3.81 3.13
N ILE A 116 6.45 3.49 1.83
CA ILE A 116 5.26 3.66 1.00
C ILE A 116 4.50 2.34 0.94
N LEU A 117 3.18 2.43 1.08
CA LEU A 117 2.27 1.35 0.76
C LEU A 117 1.74 1.60 -0.65
N LEU A 118 2.27 0.86 -1.62
CA LEU A 118 1.98 1.05 -3.04
C LEU A 118 0.86 0.11 -3.48
N ASN A 119 -0.31 0.66 -3.81
CA ASN A 119 -1.43 -0.14 -4.32
C ASN A 119 -1.14 -0.55 -5.78
N TRP A 120 -0.90 -1.85 -6.01
CA TRP A 120 -0.56 -2.39 -7.30
C TRP A 120 -1.82 -2.79 -8.08
N GLN A 121 -1.99 -2.24 -9.27
CA GLN A 121 -3.23 -2.36 -10.04
C GLN A 121 -3.14 -3.41 -11.15
N THR A 122 -4.28 -3.99 -11.49
CA THR A 122 -4.46 -4.74 -12.74
C THR A 122 -4.64 -3.79 -13.91
N ARG A 123 -4.38 -4.26 -15.14
CA ARG A 123 -4.46 -3.46 -16.37
C ARG A 123 -5.87 -2.97 -16.73
N GLU A 124 -6.90 -3.54 -16.12
CA GLU A 124 -8.27 -3.04 -16.20
C GLU A 124 -8.49 -1.75 -15.38
N ASN A 125 -7.68 -1.52 -14.34
CA ASN A 125 -7.80 -0.39 -13.42
C ASN A 125 -6.76 0.71 -13.66
N ILE A 126 -5.77 0.46 -14.55
CA ILE A 126 -4.69 1.40 -14.85
C ILE A 126 -4.24 1.28 -16.31
N SER A 127 -3.91 2.41 -16.93
CA SER A 127 -3.31 2.41 -18.27
C SER A 127 -1.89 1.83 -18.25
N GLU A 128 -1.43 1.30 -19.38
CA GLU A 128 -0.07 0.75 -19.49
C GLU A 128 1.02 1.76 -19.13
N LYS A 129 0.90 2.99 -19.64
CA LYS A 129 1.82 4.10 -19.32
C LYS A 129 1.90 4.35 -17.81
N ASN A 130 0.76 4.41 -17.15
CA ASN A 130 0.69 4.67 -15.71
C ASN A 130 1.26 3.49 -14.92
N HIS A 131 0.99 2.26 -15.34
CA HIS A 131 1.56 1.06 -14.73
C HIS A 131 3.09 1.03 -14.80
N LEU A 132 3.66 1.39 -15.96
CA LEU A 132 5.11 1.53 -16.13
C LEU A 132 5.69 2.60 -15.21
N ARG A 133 4.97 3.71 -15.01
CA ARG A 133 5.37 4.75 -14.05
C ARG A 133 5.36 4.24 -12.61
N CYS A 134 4.34 3.49 -12.19
CA CYS A 134 4.30 2.88 -10.85
C CYS A 134 5.47 1.90 -10.65
N LYS A 135 5.81 1.12 -11.69
CA LYS A 135 6.99 0.25 -11.69
C LYS A 135 8.28 1.04 -11.48
N GLU A 136 8.48 2.13 -12.23
CA GLU A 136 9.66 2.99 -12.10
C GLU A 136 9.79 3.55 -10.67
N VAL A 137 8.69 4.05 -10.09
CA VAL A 137 8.65 4.57 -8.72
C VAL A 137 9.07 3.49 -7.72
N ALA A 138 8.48 2.30 -7.81
CA ALA A 138 8.77 1.20 -6.91
C ALA A 138 10.25 0.78 -6.97
N GLU A 139 10.78 0.62 -8.18
CA GLU A 139 12.18 0.24 -8.38
C GLU A 139 13.14 1.32 -7.87
N ARG A 140 12.84 2.62 -8.10
CA ARG A 140 13.67 3.73 -7.58
C ARG A 140 13.69 3.75 -6.06
N MET A 141 12.53 3.58 -5.43
CA MET A 141 12.41 3.53 -3.96
C MET A 141 13.13 2.32 -3.37
N LEU A 142 12.96 1.13 -3.97
CA LEU A 142 13.65 -0.08 -3.49
C LEU A 142 15.16 -0.01 -3.69
N ARG A 143 15.67 0.60 -4.76
CA ARG A 143 17.13 0.79 -4.93
C ARG A 143 17.77 1.66 -3.84
N VAL A 144 16.99 2.47 -3.12
CA VAL A 144 17.53 3.32 -2.05
C VAL A 144 17.93 2.50 -0.82
N ASN A 145 17.10 1.54 -0.41
CA ASN A 145 17.33 0.78 0.83
C ASN A 145 16.75 -0.64 0.85
N GLY A 146 15.97 -1.04 -0.15
CA GLY A 146 15.39 -2.39 -0.30
C GLY A 146 14.11 -2.65 0.48
N PHE A 147 13.65 -1.74 1.35
CA PHE A 147 12.53 -2.01 2.27
C PHE A 147 11.49 -0.89 2.38
N SER A 148 11.74 0.30 1.83
CA SER A 148 10.78 1.42 1.90
C SER A 148 9.54 1.25 1.00
N VAL A 149 9.33 0.11 0.35
CA VAL A 149 8.11 -0.19 -0.42
C VAL A 149 7.47 -1.46 0.13
N THR A 150 6.19 -1.37 0.49
CA THR A 150 5.29 -2.52 0.61
C THR A 150 4.27 -2.45 -0.52
N PHE A 151 4.18 -3.50 -1.33
CA PHE A 151 3.10 -3.61 -2.31
C PHE A 151 1.81 -4.04 -1.62
N SER A 152 0.69 -3.47 -2.05
CA SER A 152 -0.66 -3.85 -1.63
C SER A 152 -1.47 -4.27 -2.83
N ILE A 153 -2.20 -5.37 -2.74
CA ILE A 153 -3.19 -5.80 -3.73
C ILE A 153 -4.56 -5.82 -3.06
N ASN A 154 -5.55 -5.24 -3.72
CA ASN A 154 -6.95 -5.40 -3.32
C ASN A 154 -7.56 -6.57 -4.10
N LEU A 155 -8.12 -7.54 -3.40
CA LEU A 155 -8.76 -8.72 -3.98
C LEU A 155 -10.24 -8.39 -4.23
N TYR A 156 -10.65 -8.31 -5.49
CA TYR A 156 -12.02 -7.95 -5.87
C TYR A 156 -12.70 -8.98 -6.78
N SER A 157 -11.96 -9.95 -7.32
CA SER A 157 -12.52 -11.03 -8.13
C SER A 157 -11.66 -12.28 -8.05
N LYS A 158 -12.28 -13.47 -8.18
CA LYS A 158 -11.58 -14.74 -8.37
C LYS A 158 -10.92 -14.88 -9.75
N ASP A 159 -11.38 -14.07 -10.70
CA ASP A 159 -10.92 -14.05 -12.08
C ASP A 159 -9.90 -12.91 -12.31
N GLN A 160 -9.55 -12.16 -11.26
CA GLN A 160 -8.47 -11.16 -11.33
C GLN A 160 -7.15 -11.87 -11.65
N ASP A 161 -6.30 -11.22 -12.44
CA ASP A 161 -4.99 -11.76 -12.79
C ASP A 161 -3.96 -11.56 -11.66
N LEU A 162 -4.23 -12.21 -10.52
CA LEU A 162 -3.43 -12.12 -9.30
C LEU A 162 -2.02 -12.65 -9.54
N GLU A 163 -1.89 -13.71 -10.34
CA GLU A 163 -0.60 -14.29 -10.68
C GLU A 163 0.27 -13.31 -11.45
N LYS A 164 -0.29 -12.60 -12.45
CA LYS A 164 0.46 -11.58 -13.17
C LYS A 164 0.88 -10.43 -12.27
N GLN A 165 0.03 -9.98 -11.36
CA GLN A 165 0.39 -8.94 -10.39
C GLN A 165 1.56 -9.39 -9.51
N CYS A 166 1.53 -10.62 -9.00
CA CYS A 166 2.62 -11.18 -8.21
C CYS A 166 3.91 -11.35 -9.02
N GLU A 167 3.83 -11.79 -10.28
CA GLU A 167 4.98 -11.89 -11.19
C GLU A 167 5.63 -10.51 -11.42
N GLU A 168 4.83 -9.47 -11.67
CA GLU A 168 5.34 -8.13 -11.87
C GLU A 168 6.01 -7.56 -10.62
N ILE A 169 5.43 -7.81 -9.44
CA ILE A 169 6.00 -7.40 -8.15
C ILE A 169 7.30 -8.15 -7.87
N ASP A 170 7.34 -9.46 -8.11
CA ASP A 170 8.55 -10.27 -7.98
C ASP A 170 9.66 -9.68 -8.85
N GLN A 171 9.38 -9.41 -10.13
CA GLN A 171 10.34 -8.83 -11.06
C GLN A 171 10.87 -7.48 -10.56
N VAL A 172 10.05 -6.65 -9.92
CA VAL A 172 10.50 -5.39 -9.32
C VAL A 172 11.49 -5.62 -8.18
N TYR A 173 11.21 -6.57 -7.28
CA TYR A 173 12.16 -6.93 -6.21
C TYR A 173 13.46 -7.55 -6.77
N GLN A 174 13.37 -8.43 -7.75
CA GLN A 174 14.55 -9.04 -8.39
C GLN A 174 15.40 -7.98 -9.11
N ASN A 175 14.77 -7.04 -9.83
CA ASN A 175 15.46 -5.91 -10.47
C ASN A 175 16.13 -4.97 -9.47
N ALA A 176 15.56 -4.84 -8.26
CA ALA A 176 16.15 -4.07 -7.18
C ALA A 176 17.29 -4.82 -6.46
N GLY A 177 17.57 -6.07 -6.83
CA GLY A 177 18.67 -6.87 -6.27
C GLY A 177 18.34 -7.55 -4.95
N LEU A 178 17.08 -7.95 -4.73
CA LEU A 178 16.70 -8.71 -3.53
C LEU A 178 17.57 -9.98 -3.40
N PRO A 179 18.29 -10.18 -2.28
CA PRO A 179 19.09 -11.39 -2.08
C PRO A 179 18.22 -12.65 -2.05
N ARG A 180 18.71 -13.75 -2.63
CA ARG A 180 17.95 -15.02 -2.79
C ARG A 180 17.45 -15.63 -1.49
N ASP A 181 18.12 -15.37 -0.37
CA ASP A 181 17.79 -15.85 0.97
C ASP A 181 16.78 -14.95 1.71
N LYS A 182 16.39 -13.81 1.12
CA LYS A 182 15.44 -12.87 1.70
C LYS A 182 14.05 -13.05 1.12
N GLN A 183 13.05 -12.86 1.98
CA GLN A 183 11.65 -12.85 1.58
C GLN A 183 11.14 -11.42 1.44
N TYR A 184 10.10 -11.24 0.63
CA TYR A 184 9.34 -10.01 0.55
C TYR A 184 7.85 -10.29 0.80
N LYS A 185 7.11 -9.24 1.18
CA LYS A 185 5.72 -9.36 1.59
C LYS A 185 4.83 -8.50 0.71
N ILE A 186 3.78 -9.11 0.15
CA ILE A 186 2.68 -8.40 -0.49
C ILE A 186 1.53 -8.32 0.52
N ARG A 187 1.11 -7.10 0.85
CA ARG A 187 -0.11 -6.88 1.62
C ARG A 187 -1.32 -7.19 0.73
N VAL A 188 -2.28 -7.93 1.27
CA VAL A 188 -3.53 -8.23 0.58
C VAL A 188 -4.72 -7.82 1.45
N SER A 189 -5.69 -7.18 0.81
CA SER A 189 -6.95 -6.75 1.43
C SER A 189 -8.11 -7.16 0.52
N PRO A 190 -9.27 -7.57 1.03
CA PRO A 190 -10.46 -7.71 0.21
C PRO A 190 -10.98 -6.30 -0.15
N ALA A 191 -11.45 -6.13 -1.38
CA ALA A 191 -12.25 -4.96 -1.73
C ALA A 191 -13.59 -5.03 -1.00
N PHE A 192 -13.92 -3.96 -0.26
CA PHE A 192 -15.17 -3.90 0.49
C PHE A 192 -16.33 -3.53 -0.44
N PRO A 193 -17.49 -4.20 -0.32
CA PRO A 193 -18.68 -3.82 -1.05
C PRO A 193 -19.23 -2.49 -0.53
N ILE A 194 -19.65 -1.62 -1.43
CA ILE A 194 -20.49 -0.46 -1.12
C ILE A 194 -21.92 -0.97 -0.81
N ILE A 195 -22.49 -0.51 0.31
CA ILE A 195 -23.87 -0.86 0.72
C ILE A 195 -24.74 0.39 0.62
N GLY A 196 -25.80 0.34 -0.18
CA GLY A 196 -26.79 1.42 -0.28
C GLY A 196 -26.51 2.46 -1.37
N GLY A 197 -25.36 2.39 -2.05
CA GLY A 197 -24.97 3.23 -3.18
C GLY A 197 -24.81 2.48 -4.51
N GLU A 198 -24.01 3.03 -5.42
CA GLU A 198 -23.64 2.34 -6.66
C GLU A 198 -22.68 1.19 -6.36
N ALA A 199 -23.00 -0.02 -6.84
CA ALA A 199 -22.23 -1.21 -6.50
C ALA A 199 -20.86 -1.21 -7.19
N ASN A 200 -19.79 -1.29 -6.40
CA ASN A 200 -18.44 -1.60 -6.88
C ASN A 200 -18.24 -3.11 -7.07
N VAL A 201 -17.18 -3.49 -7.77
CA VAL A 201 -16.74 -4.89 -7.86
C VAL A 201 -16.10 -5.31 -6.53
N TYR A 202 -16.56 -6.43 -5.97
CA TYR A 202 -16.03 -6.98 -4.72
C TYR A 202 -15.92 -8.50 -4.81
N LEU A 203 -15.00 -9.07 -4.02
CA LEU A 203 -14.82 -10.52 -3.95
C LEU A 203 -15.87 -11.13 -3.03
N PRO A 204 -16.79 -11.99 -3.51
CA PRO A 204 -17.77 -12.63 -2.66
C PRO A 204 -17.10 -13.64 -1.72
N ILE A 205 -17.58 -13.75 -0.47
CA ILE A 205 -17.03 -14.68 0.54
C ILE A 205 -16.97 -16.12 0.02
N ARG A 206 -17.99 -16.57 -0.73
CA ARG A 206 -18.04 -17.92 -1.33
C ARG A 206 -16.89 -18.24 -2.29
N ASP A 207 -16.19 -17.21 -2.78
CA ASP A 207 -15.06 -17.36 -3.69
C ASP A 207 -13.70 -17.19 -2.98
N PHE A 208 -13.67 -16.91 -1.67
CA PHE A 208 -12.44 -16.79 -0.88
C PHE A 208 -11.57 -18.07 -0.93
N PRO A 209 -12.12 -19.30 -0.77
CA PRO A 209 -11.30 -20.51 -0.84
C PRO A 209 -10.59 -20.67 -2.20
N LYS A 210 -11.25 -20.25 -3.29
CA LYS A 210 -10.67 -20.32 -4.65
C LYS A 210 -9.48 -19.37 -4.79
N VAL A 211 -9.61 -18.14 -4.30
CA VAL A 211 -8.53 -17.15 -4.32
C VAL A 211 -7.39 -17.59 -3.40
N GLY A 212 -7.68 -18.14 -2.22
CA GLY A 212 -6.65 -18.67 -1.34
C GLY A 212 -5.87 -19.82 -1.98
N LYS A 213 -6.54 -20.75 -2.68
CA LYS A 213 -5.86 -21.79 -3.47
C LYS A 213 -4.95 -21.21 -4.55
N GLN A 214 -5.43 -20.21 -5.32
CA GLN A 214 -4.61 -19.49 -6.29
C GLN A 214 -3.37 -18.87 -5.63
N MET A 215 -3.52 -18.26 -4.46
CA MET A 215 -2.39 -17.67 -3.71
C MET A 215 -1.35 -18.71 -3.31
N LEU A 216 -1.78 -19.88 -2.82
CA LEU A 216 -0.87 -20.99 -2.50
C LEU A 216 -0.11 -21.48 -3.74
N ASP A 217 -0.78 -21.60 -4.88
CA ASP A 217 -0.16 -22.02 -6.14
C ASP A 217 0.85 -20.97 -6.65
N ILE A 218 0.53 -19.68 -6.54
CA ILE A 218 1.45 -18.57 -6.81
C ILE A 218 2.68 -18.68 -5.92
N MET A 219 2.51 -18.94 -4.62
CA MET A 219 3.63 -19.08 -3.67
C MET A 219 4.52 -20.31 -3.95
N LYS A 220 4.01 -21.34 -4.64
CA LYS A 220 4.85 -22.45 -5.14
C LYS A 220 5.78 -21.98 -6.26
N ARG A 221 5.33 -21.04 -7.10
CA ARG A 221 6.11 -20.45 -8.21
C ARG A 221 7.11 -19.39 -7.74
N PHE A 222 6.74 -18.60 -6.73
CA PHE A 222 7.57 -17.51 -6.20
C PHE A 222 8.03 -17.84 -4.77
N PRO A 223 9.22 -18.46 -4.58
CA PRO A 223 9.65 -18.97 -3.27
C PRO A 223 9.92 -17.86 -2.23
N GLN A 224 10.34 -16.67 -2.66
CA GLN A 224 10.61 -15.52 -1.78
C GLN A 224 9.33 -14.75 -1.40
N LEU A 225 8.22 -14.98 -2.10
CA LEU A 225 6.96 -14.29 -1.87
C LEU A 225 6.28 -14.78 -0.59
N CYS A 226 5.84 -13.82 0.20
CA CYS A 226 4.94 -14.02 1.34
C CYS A 226 3.71 -13.11 1.19
N PHE A 227 2.55 -13.58 1.64
CA PHE A 227 1.36 -12.74 1.74
C PHE A 227 1.18 -12.23 3.17
N ARG A 228 0.81 -10.96 3.30
CA ARG A 228 0.42 -10.36 4.57
C ARG A 228 -1.04 -9.96 4.52
N PHE A 229 -1.85 -10.56 5.36
CA PHE A 229 -3.29 -10.35 5.40
C PHE A 229 -3.64 -9.18 6.32
N ASP A 230 -4.54 -8.32 5.86
CA ASP A 230 -5.21 -7.38 6.75
C ASP A 230 -6.27 -8.05 7.62
N CYS A 231 -6.69 -7.33 8.66
CA CYS A 231 -7.54 -7.84 9.73
C CYS A 231 -8.91 -8.30 9.23
N SER A 232 -9.29 -7.87 8.02
CA SER A 232 -10.53 -8.23 7.35
C SER A 232 -10.48 -9.54 6.57
N LEU A 233 -9.33 -10.20 6.46
CA LEU A 233 -9.24 -11.49 5.77
C LEU A 233 -9.50 -12.65 6.74
N PRO A 234 -10.65 -13.33 6.61
CA PRO A 234 -10.98 -14.47 7.47
C PRO A 234 -10.12 -15.70 7.14
N PRO A 235 -9.95 -16.63 8.10
CA PRO A 235 -9.28 -17.90 7.87
C PRO A 235 -9.85 -18.73 6.71
N CYS A 236 -11.11 -18.52 6.31
CA CYS A 236 -11.78 -19.30 5.27
C CYS A 236 -11.17 -19.18 3.87
N PHE A 237 -10.23 -18.24 3.65
CA PHE A 237 -9.37 -18.29 2.46
C PHE A 237 -8.59 -19.60 2.34
N LEU A 238 -8.35 -20.29 3.46
CA LEU A 238 -7.57 -21.52 3.52
C LEU A 238 -8.44 -22.78 3.69
N ASP A 239 -9.76 -22.70 3.50
CA ASP A 239 -10.65 -23.86 3.73
C ASP A 239 -10.39 -25.02 2.76
N ASP A 240 -9.93 -24.73 1.53
CA ASP A 240 -9.66 -25.72 0.48
C ASP A 240 -8.16 -26.10 0.36
N ILE A 241 -7.39 -25.96 1.45
CA ILE A 241 -5.95 -26.28 1.47
C ILE A 241 -5.69 -27.80 1.42
N GLY A 242 -4.78 -28.22 0.54
CA GLY A 242 -4.26 -29.60 0.52
C GLY A 242 -3.15 -29.85 1.56
N GLU A 243 -2.96 -31.09 1.98
CA GLU A 243 -1.88 -31.46 2.93
C GLU A 243 -0.48 -31.08 2.42
N ASP A 244 -0.24 -31.19 1.11
CA ASP A 244 1.03 -30.80 0.45
C ASP A 244 1.29 -29.28 0.50
N GLN A 245 0.28 -28.50 0.85
CA GLN A 245 0.32 -27.03 0.85
C GLN A 245 0.43 -26.43 2.26
N LEU A 246 0.35 -27.26 3.32
CA LEU A 246 0.41 -26.79 4.71
C LEU A 246 1.68 -25.99 5.01
N SER A 247 2.84 -26.40 4.50
CA SER A 247 4.10 -25.65 4.70
C SER A 247 4.10 -24.26 4.07
N LEU A 248 3.22 -23.99 3.10
CA LEU A 248 3.11 -22.68 2.47
C LEU A 248 2.39 -21.68 3.37
N THR A 249 1.58 -22.13 4.33
CA THR A 249 0.85 -21.24 5.23
C THR A 249 1.78 -20.50 6.20
N ASP A 250 2.98 -21.03 6.45
CA ASP A 250 4.01 -20.35 7.25
C ASP A 250 4.49 -19.03 6.62
N ARG A 251 4.27 -18.88 5.30
CA ARG A 251 4.55 -17.65 4.54
C ARG A 251 3.32 -16.74 4.41
N ILE A 252 2.24 -17.03 5.15
CA ILE A 252 1.06 -16.18 5.29
C ILE A 252 1.11 -15.51 6.67
N TYR A 253 1.19 -14.18 6.66
CA TYR A 253 1.31 -13.38 7.87
C TYR A 253 -0.03 -12.71 8.18
N TYR A 254 -0.64 -13.07 9.29
CA TYR A 254 -1.76 -12.33 9.86
C TYR A 254 -1.26 -11.10 10.63
N HIS A 255 -2.14 -10.13 10.88
CA HIS A 255 -1.84 -8.88 11.59
C HIS A 255 -0.84 -9.05 12.75
N GLY A 256 0.12 -8.11 12.87
CA GLY A 256 1.02 -8.03 14.03
C GLY A 256 2.50 -8.26 13.73
N ASN A 257 2.86 -8.81 12.58
CA ASN A 257 4.26 -8.91 12.19
C ASN A 257 4.74 -7.60 11.57
N LYS A 258 5.47 -6.81 12.38
CA LYS A 258 6.17 -5.58 11.95
C LYS A 258 6.94 -5.83 10.65
N GLN A 259 7.03 -4.81 9.79
CA GLN A 259 8.20 -4.69 8.91
C GLN A 259 9.40 -4.55 9.83
N LEU A 260 10.01 -5.67 10.21
CA LEU A 260 11.32 -5.64 10.82
C LEU A 260 12.29 -5.26 9.71
N PRO A 261 13.12 -4.21 9.88
CA PRO A 261 14.41 -4.22 9.20
C PRO A 261 15.20 -5.44 9.71
N PRO A 262 16.16 -5.95 8.92
CA PRO A 262 17.11 -6.97 9.39
C PRO A 262 17.87 -6.53 10.64
#